data_AF-A0A962H424-F1
#
_entry.id   AF-A0A962H424-F1
#
_cell.length_a   1.000
_cell.length_b   1.000
_cell.length_c   1.000
_cell.angle_alpha   90.00
_cell.angle_beta   90.00
_cell.angle_gamma   90.00
#
_symmetry.space_group_name_H-M   'P 1'
#
loop_
_entity.id
_entity.type
_entity.pdbx_description
1 polymer ?
#
loop_
_entity_poly.entity_id
_entity_poly.type
_entity_poly.pdbx_seq_one_letter_code
_entity_poly.pdbx_strand_id
1 'polypeptide(L)'
;MMIIYIDMDDVLCHFESEKQRQIEANPDIAFPQSIPGFFENLKPIAGAIESVKKLIQSEKYSPYILTAPSILNPHCYTEKRLWVEKYFGMDFVDKLIICSNKGLLKGDVLIDDYIEGRGQENFEGEFIHFGSEKFPNWRIISQYLDSKF
;
A
#
# COMPACT_ATOMS: atom_id res chain seq x y z
N MET A 1 18.64 -1.64 10.40
CA MET A 1 17.18 -1.66 10.16
C MET A 1 16.94 -2.17 8.75
N MET A 2 16.04 -3.13 8.58
CA MET A 2 15.63 -3.63 7.27
C MET A 2 14.63 -2.66 6.63
N ILE A 3 14.80 -2.37 5.34
CA ILE A 3 13.88 -1.56 4.54
C ILE A 3 12.69 -2.43 4.14
N ILE A 4 11.50 -2.03 4.56
CA ILE A 4 10.25 -2.68 4.17
C ILE A 4 9.43 -1.70 3.34
N TYR A 5 9.16 -2.07 2.09
CA TYR A 5 8.20 -1.40 1.24
C TYR A 5 6.82 -2.01 1.43
N ILE A 6 5.81 -1.14 1.53
CA ILE A 6 4.42 -1.52 1.77
C ILE A 6 3.59 -0.88 0.66
N ASP A 7 2.94 -1.69 -0.16
CA ASP A 7 1.97 -1.16 -1.11
C ASP A 7 0.76 -0.52 -0.38
N MET A 8 0.04 0.34 -1.07
CA MET A 8 -1.09 1.07 -0.50
C MET A 8 -2.44 0.47 -0.89
N ASP A 9 -2.68 0.24 -2.19
CA ASP A 9 -4.01 -0.11 -2.69
C ASP A 9 -4.20 -1.61 -2.46
N ASP A 10 -5.30 -2.00 -1.81
CA ASP A 10 -5.60 -3.38 -1.39
C ASP A 10 -4.57 -4.07 -0.47
N VAL A 11 -3.60 -3.31 0.05
CA VAL A 11 -2.72 -3.68 1.16
C VAL A 11 -2.95 -2.82 2.41
N LEU A 12 -2.97 -1.48 2.26
CA LEU A 12 -3.28 -0.55 3.36
C LEU A 12 -4.73 -0.11 3.36
N CYS A 13 -5.36 -0.01 2.20
CA CYS A 13 -6.73 0.47 2.04
C CYS A 13 -7.49 -0.25 0.93
N HIS A 14 -8.81 -0.30 1.06
CA HIS A 14 -9.69 -1.03 0.14
C HIS A 14 -9.92 -0.28 -1.17
N PHE A 15 -9.12 -0.57 -2.21
CA PHE A 15 -9.22 0.07 -3.52
C PHE A 15 -10.23 -0.62 -4.43
N GLU A 16 -10.03 -1.91 -4.76
CA GLU A 16 -10.89 -2.60 -5.72
C GLU A 16 -12.33 -2.74 -5.23
N SER A 17 -12.54 -3.00 -3.92
CA SER A 17 -13.89 -3.11 -3.38
C SER A 17 -14.63 -1.76 -3.35
N GLU A 18 -13.94 -0.65 -3.09
CA GLU A 18 -14.54 0.69 -3.16
C GLU A 18 -14.85 1.10 -4.60
N LYS A 19 -13.93 0.81 -5.54
CA LYS A 19 -14.13 1.00 -6.98
C LYS A 19 -15.36 0.23 -7.46
N GLN A 20 -15.46 -1.05 -7.12
CA GLN A 20 -16.60 -1.90 -7.48
C GLN A 20 -17.91 -1.36 -6.89
N ARG A 21 -17.92 -0.96 -5.61
CA ARG A 21 -19.08 -0.36 -4.95
C ARG A 21 -19.56 0.92 -5.66
N GLN A 22 -18.63 1.79 -6.11
CA GLN A 22 -19.00 3.02 -6.80
C GLN A 22 -19.52 2.76 -8.23
N ILE A 23 -18.97 1.76 -8.94
CA ILE A 23 -19.50 1.31 -10.24
C ILE A 23 -20.92 0.76 -10.07
N GLU A 24 -21.17 -0.07 -9.07
CA GLU A 24 -22.51 -0.62 -8.80
C GLU A 24 -23.52 0.48 -8.45
N ALA A 25 -23.10 1.50 -7.70
CA ALA A 25 -23.94 2.62 -7.34
C ALA A 25 -24.18 3.59 -8.51
N ASN A 26 -23.22 3.76 -9.42
CA ASN A 26 -23.30 4.67 -10.56
C ASN A 26 -22.66 4.04 -11.81
N PRO A 27 -23.38 3.14 -12.53
CA PRO A 27 -22.81 2.37 -13.65
C PRO A 27 -22.31 3.21 -14.83
N ASP A 28 -22.79 4.45 -14.97
CA ASP A 28 -22.35 5.38 -16.02
C ASP A 28 -20.93 5.92 -15.79
N ILE A 29 -20.39 5.77 -14.57
CA ILE A 29 -19.03 6.16 -14.21
C ILE A 29 -18.13 4.92 -14.30
N ALA A 30 -17.50 4.73 -15.47
CA ALA A 30 -16.59 3.59 -15.70
C ALA A 30 -15.28 3.65 -14.87
N PHE A 31 -14.86 4.85 -14.45
CA PHE A 31 -13.61 5.08 -13.72
C PHE A 31 -13.83 5.92 -12.46
N PRO A 32 -14.52 5.40 -11.43
CA PRO A 32 -14.77 6.13 -10.19
C PRO A 32 -13.48 6.60 -9.51
N GLN A 33 -12.38 5.86 -9.67
CA GLN A 33 -11.06 6.24 -9.19
C GLN A 33 -10.46 7.49 -9.84
N SER A 34 -11.10 8.04 -10.88
CA SER A 34 -10.72 9.33 -11.48
C SER A 34 -11.51 10.51 -10.89
N ILE A 35 -12.47 10.25 -10.01
CA ILE A 35 -13.26 11.28 -9.34
C ILE A 35 -12.44 11.82 -8.16
N PRO A 36 -12.31 13.16 -8.02
CA PRO A 36 -11.63 13.76 -6.88
C PRO A 36 -12.17 13.26 -5.53
N GLY A 37 -11.26 12.97 -4.62
CA GLY A 37 -11.52 12.44 -3.30
C GLY A 37 -11.61 10.91 -3.25
N PHE A 38 -11.47 10.19 -4.36
CA PHE A 38 -11.54 8.73 -4.34
C PHE A 38 -10.44 8.12 -3.46
N PHE A 39 -9.16 8.46 -3.72
CA PHE A 39 -8.03 7.83 -3.02
C PHE A 39 -7.93 8.31 -1.56
N GLU A 40 -8.21 9.59 -1.30
CA GLU A 40 -8.14 10.18 0.05
C GLU A 40 -9.18 9.54 1.02
N ASN A 41 -10.30 9.07 0.48
CA ASN A 41 -11.41 8.52 1.26
C ASN A 41 -11.41 6.99 1.38
N LEU A 42 -10.44 6.29 0.76
CA LEU A 42 -10.31 4.84 0.88
C LEU A 42 -10.24 4.42 2.36
N LYS A 43 -11.01 3.38 2.69
CA LYS A 43 -11.05 2.86 4.06
C LYS A 43 -9.84 1.96 4.31
N PRO A 44 -9.17 2.08 5.47
CA PRO A 44 -8.05 1.20 5.78
C PRO A 44 -8.50 -0.26 5.86
N ILE A 45 -7.61 -1.15 5.45
CA ILE A 45 -7.75 -2.58 5.68
C ILE A 45 -7.57 -2.88 7.17
N ALA A 46 -8.33 -3.83 7.68
CA ALA A 46 -8.29 -4.23 9.09
C ALA A 46 -6.87 -4.59 9.54
N GLY A 47 -6.39 -3.92 10.59
CA GLY A 47 -5.06 -4.11 11.18
C GLY A 47 -3.92 -3.43 10.42
N ALA A 48 -4.15 -2.80 9.27
CA ALA A 48 -3.10 -2.16 8.47
C ALA A 48 -2.43 -1.01 9.24
N ILE A 49 -3.25 -0.09 9.75
CA ILE A 49 -2.74 1.12 10.43
C ILE A 49 -1.95 0.76 11.68
N GLU A 50 -2.47 -0.16 12.51
CA GLU A 50 -1.79 -0.60 13.73
C GLU A 50 -0.48 -1.33 13.40
N SER A 51 -0.46 -2.15 12.35
CA SER A 51 0.74 -2.91 11.96
C SER A 51 1.84 -1.98 11.45
N VAL A 52 1.52 -1.02 10.57
CA VAL A 52 2.50 -0.04 10.10
C VAL A 52 3.00 0.84 11.24
N LYS A 53 2.15 1.27 12.17
CA LYS A 53 2.60 2.04 13.36
C LYS A 53 3.58 1.25 14.22
N LYS A 54 3.39 -0.07 14.38
CA LYS A 54 4.37 -0.93 15.06
C LYS A 54 5.69 -1.02 14.30
N LEU A 55 5.64 -1.12 12.97
CA LEU A 55 6.85 -1.10 12.14
C LEU A 55 7.60 0.23 12.26
N ILE A 56 6.89 1.37 12.30
CA ILE A 56 7.47 2.70 12.51
C ILE A 56 8.19 2.80 13.85
N GLN A 57 7.62 2.19 14.91
CA GLN A 57 8.19 2.18 16.25
C GLN A 57 9.30 1.14 16.44
N SER A 58 9.52 0.26 15.45
CA SER A 58 10.48 -0.83 15.56
C SER A 58 11.90 -0.35 15.30
N GLU A 59 12.82 -0.71 16.17
CA GLU A 59 14.26 -0.52 15.94
C GLU A 59 14.83 -1.47 14.87
N LYS A 60 14.02 -2.44 14.41
CA LYS A 60 14.41 -3.44 13.40
C LYS A 60 14.08 -2.99 11.98
N TYR A 61 13.03 -2.19 11.79
CA TYR A 61 12.45 -1.92 10.47
C TYR A 61 12.41 -0.44 10.12
N SER A 62 12.67 -0.14 8.86
CA SER A 62 12.52 1.19 8.26
C SER A 62 11.41 1.10 7.21
N PRO A 63 10.14 1.29 7.58
CA PRO A 63 9.02 1.15 6.65
C PRO A 63 8.90 2.35 5.72
N TYR A 64 8.53 2.07 4.47
CA TYR A 64 8.18 3.03 3.43
C TYR A 64 6.89 2.59 2.74
N ILE A 65 6.06 3.54 2.33
CA ILE A 65 4.93 3.25 1.44
C ILE A 65 5.46 3.33 0.01
N LEU A 66 5.23 2.29 -0.77
CA LEU A 66 5.65 2.20 -2.17
C LEU A 66 4.44 1.87 -3.04
N THR A 67 3.86 2.88 -3.69
CA THR A 67 2.60 2.74 -4.42
C THR A 67 2.75 3.13 -5.89
N ALA A 68 2.03 2.45 -6.78
CA ALA A 68 1.96 2.82 -8.18
C ALA A 68 0.90 3.92 -8.40
N PRO A 69 1.15 4.93 -9.26
CA PRO A 69 0.16 5.95 -9.56
C PRO A 69 -0.89 5.46 -10.57
N SER A 70 -2.11 5.98 -10.45
CA SER A 70 -3.08 6.00 -11.55
C SER A 70 -2.69 7.13 -12.51
N ILE A 71 -1.84 6.82 -13.49
CA ILE A 71 -1.14 7.82 -14.32
C ILE A 71 -2.05 8.80 -15.08
N LEU A 72 -3.28 8.39 -15.42
CA LEU A 72 -4.26 9.24 -16.11
C LEU A 72 -5.04 10.15 -15.14
N ASN A 73 -4.97 9.88 -13.84
CA ASN A 73 -5.57 10.70 -12.79
C ASN A 73 -4.47 11.46 -12.01
N PRO A 74 -4.17 12.73 -12.35
CA PRO A 74 -3.17 13.50 -11.61
C PRO A 74 -3.55 13.75 -10.15
N HIS A 75 -4.83 13.70 -9.78
CA HIS A 75 -5.25 13.85 -8.39
C HIS A 75 -4.79 12.67 -7.52
N CYS A 76 -4.55 11.49 -8.10
CA CYS A 76 -4.14 10.31 -7.32
C CYS A 76 -2.84 10.55 -6.53
N TYR A 77 -1.90 11.34 -7.08
CA TYR A 77 -0.64 11.66 -6.42
C TYR A 77 -0.88 12.47 -5.14
N THR A 78 -1.72 13.50 -5.25
CA THR A 78 -2.06 14.38 -4.12
C THR A 78 -2.86 13.61 -3.07
N GLU A 79 -3.89 12.89 -3.50
CA GLU A 79 -4.81 12.19 -2.60
C GLU A 79 -4.15 11.03 -1.86
N LYS A 80 -3.24 10.28 -2.51
CA LYS A 80 -2.45 9.26 -1.81
C LYS A 80 -1.57 9.88 -0.72
N ARG A 81 -0.94 11.03 -1.00
CA ARG A 81 -0.16 11.77 0.01
C ARG A 81 -1.04 12.33 1.14
N LEU A 82 -2.26 12.78 0.87
CA LEU A 82 -3.21 13.20 1.91
C LEU A 82 -3.68 12.02 2.76
N TRP A 83 -3.92 10.86 2.15
CA TRP A 83 -4.27 9.63 2.85
C TRP A 83 -3.16 9.21 3.82
N VAL A 84 -1.90 9.24 3.38
CA VAL A 84 -0.75 8.92 4.26
C VAL A 84 -0.68 9.85 5.46
N GLU A 85 -0.79 11.17 5.27
CA GLU A 85 -0.81 12.13 6.38
C GLU A 85 -1.97 11.83 7.35
N LYS A 86 -3.17 11.57 6.83
CA LYS A 86 -4.37 11.32 7.62
C LYS A 86 -4.22 10.16 8.61
N TYR A 87 -3.52 9.09 8.24
CA TYR A 87 -3.41 7.89 9.08
C TYR A 87 -2.07 7.74 9.81
N PHE A 88 -0.99 8.31 9.26
CA PHE A 88 0.37 8.14 9.78
C PHE A 88 1.06 9.45 10.19
N GLY A 89 0.45 10.60 9.90
CA GLY A 89 1.00 11.92 10.23
C GLY A 89 1.96 12.47 9.18
N MET A 90 2.22 13.78 9.26
CA MET A 90 3.06 14.51 8.29
C MET A 90 4.48 13.94 8.22
N ASP A 91 5.08 13.55 9.34
CA ASP A 91 6.44 13.01 9.37
C ASP A 91 6.60 11.72 8.55
N PHE A 92 5.53 10.94 8.41
CA PHE A 92 5.56 9.72 7.60
C PHE A 92 5.32 9.97 6.10
N VAL A 93 4.91 11.18 5.72
CA VAL A 93 4.79 11.57 4.31
C VAL A 93 6.16 11.53 3.62
N ASP A 94 7.25 11.82 4.34
CA ASP A 94 8.63 11.71 3.84
C ASP A 94 9.02 10.25 3.49
N LYS A 95 8.19 9.28 3.89
CA LYS A 95 8.34 7.84 3.61
C LYS A 95 7.42 7.34 2.50
N LEU A 96 6.68 8.22 1.83
CA LEU A 96 5.87 7.89 0.66
C LEU A 96 6.70 7.94 -0.63
N ILE A 97 6.70 6.85 -1.37
CA ILE A 97 7.31 6.71 -2.68
C ILE A 97 6.20 6.36 -3.68
N ILE A 98 6.03 7.20 -4.69
CA ILE A 98 5.11 6.94 -5.81
C ILE A 98 5.95 6.54 -7.02
N CYS A 99 5.86 5.27 -7.43
CA CYS A 99 6.68 4.71 -8.49
C CYS A 99 5.89 3.72 -9.35
N SER A 100 5.94 3.89 -10.67
CA SER A 100 5.30 2.95 -11.60
C SER A 100 6.04 1.62 -11.77
N ASN A 101 7.33 1.56 -11.40
CA ASN A 101 8.16 0.36 -11.46
C ASN A 101 8.86 0.11 -10.11
N LYS A 102 8.24 -0.73 -9.28
CA LYS A 102 8.70 -1.10 -7.94
C LYS A 102 10.00 -1.89 -7.94
N GLY A 103 10.30 -2.64 -9.01
CA GLY A 103 11.52 -3.45 -9.13
C GLY A 103 12.81 -2.63 -9.23
N LEU A 104 12.71 -1.32 -9.48
CA LEU A 104 13.88 -0.42 -9.48
C LEU A 104 14.34 -0.05 -8.06
N LEU A 105 13.51 -0.27 -7.04
CA LEU A 105 13.78 0.12 -5.67
C LEU A 105 14.56 -0.99 -4.97
N LYS A 106 15.63 -0.61 -4.26
CA LYS A 106 16.41 -1.51 -3.42
C LYS A 106 15.85 -1.52 -2.01
N GLY A 107 15.57 -2.71 -1.48
CA GLY A 107 15.07 -2.91 -0.12
C GLY A 107 15.06 -4.39 0.24
N ASP A 108 14.74 -4.68 1.49
CA ASP A 108 14.81 -6.05 2.02
C ASP A 108 13.50 -6.81 1.85
N VAL A 109 12.36 -6.11 1.96
CA VAL A 109 11.02 -6.70 1.85
C VAL A 109 10.09 -5.79 1.05
N LEU A 110 9.22 -6.38 0.23
CA LEU A 110 8.07 -5.74 -0.40
C LEU A 110 6.79 -6.50 -0.03
N ILE A 111 5.81 -5.81 0.57
CA ILE A 111 4.47 -6.32 0.84
C ILE A 111 3.52 -5.73 -0.20
N ASP A 112 2.94 -6.58 -1.04
CA ASP A 112 2.13 -6.19 -2.21
C ASP A 112 1.03 -7.23 -2.45
N ASP A 113 -0.14 -6.80 -2.90
CA ASP A 113 -1.24 -7.71 -3.30
C ASP A 113 -1.09 -8.19 -4.75
N TYR A 114 -0.39 -7.44 -5.61
CA TYR A 114 -0.13 -7.86 -6.98
C TYR A 114 1.21 -8.56 -7.13
N ILE A 115 1.25 -9.67 -7.86
CA ILE A 115 2.50 -10.42 -8.12
C ILE A 115 3.27 -9.89 -9.34
N GLU A 116 2.63 -9.19 -10.27
CA GLU A 116 3.25 -8.68 -11.50
C GLU A 116 2.59 -7.41 -12.05
N GLY A 117 3.30 -6.70 -12.94
CA GLY A 117 2.74 -5.64 -13.78
C GLY A 117 3.04 -4.20 -13.33
N ARG A 118 3.54 -4.01 -12.10
CA ARG A 118 4.13 -2.73 -11.62
C ARG A 118 5.61 -2.90 -11.25
N GLY A 119 6.27 -3.93 -11.79
CA GLY A 119 7.70 -4.18 -11.61
C GLY A 119 8.06 -4.97 -10.36
N GLN A 120 7.10 -5.26 -9.48
CA GLN A 120 7.34 -6.06 -8.26
C GLN A 120 7.79 -7.49 -8.56
N GLU A 121 7.48 -8.04 -9.73
CA GLU A 121 8.00 -9.32 -10.21
C GLU A 121 9.54 -9.33 -10.36
N ASN A 122 10.15 -8.15 -10.45
CA ASN A 122 11.60 -7.96 -10.54
C ASN A 122 12.21 -7.42 -9.23
N PHE A 123 11.45 -7.35 -8.13
CA PHE A 123 11.98 -6.88 -6.85
C PHE A 123 13.00 -7.90 -6.30
N GLU A 124 14.22 -7.44 -6.03
CA GLU A 124 15.34 -8.32 -5.64
C GLU A 124 15.25 -8.81 -4.19
N GLY A 125 14.52 -8.10 -3.33
CA GLY A 125 14.32 -8.46 -1.92
C GLY A 125 13.25 -9.55 -1.74
N GLU A 126 12.90 -9.81 -0.49
CA GLU A 126 11.81 -10.74 -0.18
C GLU A 126 10.46 -10.15 -0.58
N PHE A 127 9.67 -10.92 -1.34
CA PHE A 127 8.31 -10.55 -1.70
C PHE A 127 7.28 -11.26 -0.81
N ILE A 128 6.42 -10.48 -0.16
CA ILE A 128 5.29 -10.94 0.66
C ILE A 128 3.99 -10.62 -0.09
N HIS A 129 3.38 -11.66 -0.68
CA HIS A 129 2.11 -11.55 -1.40
C HIS A 129 0.94 -11.41 -0.41
N PHE A 130 0.49 -10.18 -0.18
CA PHE A 130 -0.64 -9.88 0.69
C PHE A 130 -1.94 -10.48 0.12
N GLY A 131 -2.78 -11.06 0.99
CA GLY A 131 -4.02 -11.71 0.57
C GLY A 131 -3.84 -13.15 0.04
N SER A 132 -2.60 -13.64 -0.08
CA SER A 132 -2.33 -15.04 -0.42
C SER A 132 -2.69 -16.01 0.73
N GLU A 133 -2.74 -17.31 0.44
CA GLU A 133 -2.95 -18.35 1.47
C GLU A 133 -1.92 -18.27 2.62
N LYS A 134 -0.67 -17.91 2.30
CA LYS A 134 0.42 -17.80 3.28
C LYS A 134 0.37 -16.51 4.08
N PHE A 135 -0.05 -15.41 3.45
CA PHE A 135 -0.09 -14.08 4.07
C PHE A 135 -1.46 -13.41 3.87
N PRO A 136 -2.53 -13.99 4.42
CA PRO A 136 -3.90 -13.58 4.11
C PRO A 136 -4.29 -12.22 4.70
N ASN A 137 -3.52 -11.69 5.66
CA ASN A 137 -3.80 -10.44 6.34
C ASN A 137 -2.61 -9.95 7.18
N TRP A 138 -2.74 -8.71 7.67
CA TRP A 138 -1.77 -8.04 8.53
C TRP A 138 -1.43 -8.77 9.83
N ARG A 139 -2.36 -9.55 10.41
CA ARG A 139 -2.07 -10.32 11.63
C ARG A 139 -0.99 -11.36 11.34
N ILE A 140 -1.12 -12.12 10.25
CA ILE A 140 -0.15 -13.16 9.89
C ILE A 140 1.18 -12.52 9.48
N ILE A 141 1.15 -11.43 8.71
CA ILE A 141 2.37 -10.71 8.33
C ILE A 141 3.10 -10.15 9.54
N SER A 142 2.39 -9.54 10.49
CA SER A 142 3.02 -9.02 11.72
C SER A 142 3.69 -10.14 12.52
N GLN A 143 3.01 -11.28 12.70
CA GLN A 143 3.58 -12.45 13.37
C GLN A 143 4.83 -12.99 12.64
N TYR A 144 4.78 -13.00 11.31
CA TYR A 144 5.91 -13.43 10.49
C TYR A 144 7.12 -12.51 10.67
N LEU A 145 6.92 -11.19 10.57
CA LEU A 145 7.99 -10.20 10.74
C LEU A 145 8.56 -10.27 12.16
N ASP A 146 7.72 -10.34 13.20
CA ASP A 146 8.16 -10.48 14.59
C ASP A 146 9.01 -11.75 14.80
N SER A 147 8.63 -12.87 14.16
CA SER A 147 9.31 -14.17 14.29
C SER A 147 10.67 -14.24 13.59
N LYS A 148 11.00 -13.31 12.69
CA LYS A 148 12.29 -13.35 12.01
C LYS A 148 13.46 -13.07 12.97
N PHE A 149 13.19 -12.52 14.17
CA PHE A 149 14.20 -12.21 15.20
C PHE A 149 13.62 -12.23 16.63
#